data_AF-I2GK99-F1
#
_entry.id   AF-I2GK99-F1
#
_cell.length_a   1.000
_cell.length_b   1.000
_cell.length_c   1.000
_cell.angle_alpha   90.00
_cell.angle_beta   90.00
_cell.angle_gamma   90.00
#
_symmetry.space_group_name_H-M   'P 1'
#
loop_
_entity.id
_entity.type
_entity.pdbx_description
1 polymer ?
#
loop_
_entity_poly.entity_id
_entity_poly.type
_entity_poly.pdbx_seq_one_letter_code
_entity_poly.pdbx_strand_id
1 'polypeptide(L)'
;MNFDDDDDDDSYMDWDGFDEDYDPEEARREMEAENRRINNLPILRKAKELMELTQAIVDTFNKEDDVLMMHEQMLANAMMLAPKIVGAEGGDLYTLRMENAVIIKMHARELLAQTSYCKAEKLANPAYLNLLREEIEQFRVLFVDWVNSFDKDNDAPDDWGLFY
;
A
#
# COMPACT_ATOMS: atom_id res chain seq x y z
N MET A 1 -48.75 -18.87 -38.42
CA MET A 1 -47.85 -17.94 -37.72
C MET A 1 -46.52 -18.65 -37.68
N ASN A 2 -45.61 -18.27 -38.57
CA ASN A 2 -44.22 -18.72 -38.52
C ASN A 2 -43.58 -18.01 -37.33
N PHE A 3 -42.98 -18.77 -36.43
CA PHE A 3 -41.98 -18.26 -35.53
C PHE A 3 -40.68 -18.31 -36.33
N ASP A 4 -40.26 -17.16 -36.84
CA ASP A 4 -38.92 -17.01 -37.39
C ASP A 4 -37.98 -16.87 -36.19
N ASP A 5 -37.25 -17.95 -35.90
CA ASP A 5 -36.06 -17.98 -35.04
C ASP A 5 -34.93 -17.30 -35.83
N ASP A 6 -34.77 -15.99 -35.68
CA ASP A 6 -33.62 -15.26 -36.19
C ASP A 6 -33.37 -14.08 -35.23
N ASP A 7 -32.63 -14.33 -34.15
CA ASP A 7 -31.87 -13.32 -33.41
C ASP A 7 -30.88 -14.03 -32.44
N ASP A 8 -30.10 -14.98 -32.97
CA ASP A 8 -28.79 -15.31 -32.39
C ASP A 8 -27.78 -14.31 -32.98
N ASP A 9 -27.78 -13.08 -32.47
CA ASP A 9 -26.68 -12.13 -32.65
C ASP A 9 -25.53 -12.56 -31.71
N ASP A 10 -25.01 -13.75 -31.97
CA ASP A 10 -23.69 -14.19 -31.55
C ASP A 10 -22.65 -13.41 -32.37
N SER A 11 -22.62 -12.09 -32.15
CA SER A 11 -21.44 -11.26 -32.39
C SER A 11 -20.36 -11.73 -31.43
N TYR A 12 -19.78 -12.89 -31.75
CA TYR A 12 -18.52 -13.34 -31.20
C TYR A 12 -17.56 -12.17 -31.40
N MET A 13 -17.23 -11.48 -30.31
CA MET A 13 -16.09 -10.58 -30.26
C MET A 13 -14.92 -11.30 -30.94
N ASP A 14 -14.52 -10.79 -32.10
CA ASP A 14 -13.42 -11.32 -32.90
C ASP A 14 -12.12 -11.08 -32.13
N TRP A 15 -11.84 -12.00 -31.21
CA TRP A 15 -10.65 -12.02 -30.37
C TRP A 15 -9.39 -12.45 -31.16
N ASP A 16 -9.53 -12.87 -32.43
CA ASP A 16 -8.42 -13.34 -33.26
C ASP A 16 -7.42 -12.23 -33.61
N GLY A 17 -7.79 -10.95 -33.44
CA GLY A 17 -6.91 -9.80 -33.65
C GLY A 17 -6.13 -9.31 -32.43
N PHE A 18 -6.34 -9.89 -31.24
CA PHE A 18 -5.68 -9.43 -30.00
C PHE A 18 -4.31 -10.09 -29.75
N ASP A 19 -4.03 -11.20 -30.44
CA ASP A 19 -2.89 -12.09 -30.15
C ASP A 19 -1.67 -11.95 -31.09
N GLU A 20 -1.74 -11.17 -32.18
CA GLU A 20 -0.65 -11.17 -33.18
C GLU A 20 0.69 -10.58 -32.69
N ASP A 21 0.66 -9.67 -31.70
CA ASP A 21 1.85 -8.98 -31.15
C ASP A 21 2.13 -9.32 -29.66
N TYR A 22 1.38 -10.23 -29.04
CA TYR A 22 1.59 -10.59 -27.63
C TYR A 22 2.74 -11.60 -27.47
N ASP A 23 3.89 -11.14 -26.97
CA ASP A 23 4.96 -12.03 -26.48
C ASP A 23 4.78 -12.30 -24.97
N PRO A 24 4.30 -13.49 -24.58
CA PRO A 24 4.12 -13.84 -23.16
C PRO A 24 5.44 -13.89 -22.38
N GLU A 25 6.58 -14.14 -23.02
CA GLU A 25 7.88 -14.12 -22.36
C GLU A 25 8.37 -12.69 -22.14
N GLU A 26 8.10 -11.78 -23.07
CA GLU A 26 8.40 -10.36 -22.92
C GLU A 26 7.54 -9.74 -21.80
N ALA A 27 6.23 -9.95 -21.83
CA ALA A 27 5.32 -9.46 -20.79
C ALA A 27 5.73 -9.95 -19.38
N ARG A 28 6.15 -11.21 -19.25
CA ARG A 28 6.71 -11.75 -18.00
C ARG A 28 8.00 -11.04 -17.59
N ARG A 29 8.91 -10.81 -18.52
CA ARG A 29 10.19 -10.12 -18.27
C ARG A 29 9.96 -8.69 -17.78
N GLU A 30 9.02 -7.97 -18.38
CA GLU A 30 8.63 -6.62 -17.98
C GLU A 30 8.02 -6.61 -16.57
N MET A 31 7.05 -7.49 -16.33
CA MET A 31 6.40 -7.62 -15.01
C MET A 31 7.42 -7.96 -13.91
N GLU A 32 8.37 -8.86 -14.19
CA GLU A 32 9.44 -9.18 -13.25
C GLU A 32 10.41 -8.01 -13.03
N ALA A 33 10.75 -7.26 -14.08
CA ALA A 33 11.60 -6.07 -13.96
C ALA A 33 10.92 -5.01 -13.09
N GLU A 34 9.63 -4.80 -13.30
CA GLU A 34 8.83 -3.86 -12.54
C GLU A 34 8.67 -4.29 -11.08
N ASN A 35 8.38 -5.57 -10.84
CA ASN A 35 8.36 -6.14 -9.49
C ASN A 35 9.73 -5.98 -8.78
N ARG A 36 10.84 -6.13 -9.49
CA ARG A 36 12.18 -5.88 -8.93
C ARG A 36 12.38 -4.40 -8.61
N ARG A 37 11.92 -3.47 -9.47
CA ARG A 37 11.98 -2.02 -9.21
C ARG A 37 11.21 -1.68 -7.93
N ILE A 38 9.95 -2.11 -7.86
CA ILE A 38 9.06 -1.84 -6.72
C ILE A 38 9.64 -2.43 -5.43
N ASN A 39 10.09 -3.70 -5.45
CA ASN A 39 10.67 -4.34 -4.26
C ASN A 39 11.94 -3.66 -3.74
N ASN A 40 12.66 -2.93 -4.60
CA ASN A 40 13.86 -2.19 -4.23
C ASN A 40 13.58 -0.75 -3.77
N LEU A 41 12.33 -0.28 -3.80
CA LEU A 41 11.98 1.05 -3.31
C LEU A 41 12.37 1.19 -1.83
N PRO A 42 13.16 2.22 -1.46
CA PRO A 42 13.58 2.43 -0.08
C PRO A 42 12.39 2.51 0.89
N ILE A 43 11.32 3.22 0.50
CA ILE A 43 10.11 3.37 1.30
C ILE A 43 9.41 2.02 1.55
N LEU A 44 9.37 1.12 0.55
CA LEU A 44 8.74 -0.19 0.69
C LEU A 44 9.52 -1.08 1.65
N ARG A 45 10.86 -1.08 1.53
CA ARG A 45 11.72 -1.80 2.46
C ARG A 45 11.53 -1.30 3.89
N LYS A 46 11.51 0.03 4.07
CA LYS A 46 11.27 0.65 5.37
C LYS A 46 9.89 0.32 5.94
N ALA A 47 8.85 0.24 5.10
CA ALA A 47 7.52 -0.20 5.53
C ALA A 47 7.51 -1.64 6.07
N LYS A 48 8.25 -2.56 5.42
CA LYS A 48 8.41 -3.94 5.89
C LYS A 48 9.16 -3.99 7.22
N GLU A 49 10.25 -3.24 7.36
CA GLU A 49 11.00 -3.09 8.62
C GLU A 49 10.10 -2.57 9.75
N LEU A 50 9.25 -1.57 9.48
CA LEU A 50 8.28 -1.07 10.46
C LEU A 50 7.27 -2.13 10.90
N MET A 51 6.79 -2.97 9.97
CA MET A 51 5.88 -4.07 10.31
C MET A 51 6.57 -5.09 11.21
N GLU A 52 7.78 -5.53 10.86
CA GLU A 52 8.55 -6.49 11.65
C GLU A 52 8.87 -5.96 13.05
N LEU A 53 9.31 -4.70 13.14
CA LEU A 53 9.59 -4.05 14.42
C LEU A 53 8.31 -3.89 15.25
N THR A 54 7.20 -3.51 14.63
CA THR A 54 5.91 -3.39 15.33
C THR A 54 5.49 -4.75 15.87
N GLN A 55 5.57 -5.82 15.08
CA GLN A 55 5.29 -7.18 15.52
C GLN A 55 6.15 -7.57 16.74
N ALA A 56 7.47 -7.37 16.65
CA ALA A 56 8.38 -7.68 17.74
C ALA A 56 8.06 -6.90 19.03
N ILE A 57 7.55 -5.66 18.92
CA ILE A 57 7.14 -4.86 20.07
C ILE A 57 5.85 -5.39 20.67
N VAL A 58 4.80 -5.58 19.86
CA VAL A 58 3.49 -5.98 20.38
C VAL A 58 3.50 -7.40 20.95
N ASP A 59 4.38 -8.28 20.44
CA ASP A 59 4.58 -9.62 21.00
C ASP A 59 5.09 -9.61 22.46
N THR A 60 5.63 -8.47 22.92
CA THR A 60 6.06 -8.29 24.32
C THR A 60 4.96 -7.79 25.25
N PHE A 61 3.77 -7.47 24.73
CA PHE A 61 2.68 -6.93 25.53
C PHE A 61 2.15 -7.99 26.50
N ASN A 62 1.80 -7.57 27.72
CA ASN A 62 0.96 -8.37 28.58
C ASN A 62 -0.50 -8.23 28.13
N LYS A 63 -1.10 -9.33 27.67
CA LYS A 63 -2.48 -9.33 27.15
C LYS A 63 -3.54 -8.91 28.17
N GLU A 64 -3.27 -9.08 29.47
CA GLU A 64 -4.18 -8.62 30.52
C GLU A 64 -4.18 -7.09 30.68
N ASP A 65 -3.04 -6.45 30.40
CA ASP A 65 -2.88 -5.00 30.48
C ASP A 65 -3.35 -4.31 29.18
N ASP A 66 -3.39 -5.04 28.05
CA ASP A 66 -3.82 -4.54 26.75
C ASP A 66 -5.35 -4.51 26.57
N VAL A 67 -6.04 -3.76 27.43
CA VAL A 67 -7.51 -3.70 27.47
C VAL A 67 -8.11 -3.07 26.21
N LEU A 68 -7.36 -2.22 25.50
CA LEU A 68 -7.82 -1.54 24.29
C LEU A 68 -7.41 -2.23 22.99
N MET A 69 -6.88 -3.46 23.04
CA MET A 69 -6.46 -4.22 21.85
C MET A 69 -5.40 -3.46 21.03
N MET A 70 -4.46 -2.80 21.72
CA MET A 70 -3.40 -2.02 21.11
C MET A 70 -2.46 -2.91 20.29
N HIS A 71 -2.28 -4.16 20.68
CA HIS A 71 -1.59 -5.18 19.90
C HIS A 71 -2.18 -5.26 18.47
N GLU A 72 -3.47 -5.51 18.34
CA GLU A 72 -4.15 -5.64 17.04
C GLU A 72 -4.13 -4.33 16.26
N GLN A 73 -4.37 -3.20 16.94
CA GLN A 73 -4.46 -1.90 16.28
C GLN A 73 -3.11 -1.45 15.71
N MET A 74 -2.01 -1.65 16.44
CA MET A 74 -0.66 -1.32 15.95
C MET A 74 -0.28 -2.18 14.76
N LEU A 75 -0.56 -3.49 14.81
CA LEU A 75 -0.33 -4.39 13.68
C LEU A 75 -1.14 -3.99 12.46
N ALA A 76 -2.42 -3.68 12.63
CA ALA A 76 -3.28 -3.24 11.53
C ALA A 76 -2.70 -1.99 10.84
N ASN A 77 -2.24 -1.00 11.61
CA ASN A 77 -1.63 0.20 11.03
C ASN A 77 -0.32 -0.12 10.27
N ALA A 78 0.56 -0.93 10.85
CA ALA A 78 1.83 -1.26 10.20
C ALA A 78 1.62 -2.11 8.93
N MET A 79 0.68 -3.06 8.95
CA MET A 79 0.36 -3.93 7.81
C MET A 79 -0.21 -3.16 6.61
N MET A 80 -0.78 -1.98 6.81
CA MET A 80 -1.36 -1.17 5.73
C MET A 80 -0.31 -0.40 4.91
N LEU A 81 0.90 -0.21 5.41
CA LEU A 81 1.91 0.64 4.74
C LEU A 81 2.39 0.03 3.42
N ALA A 82 2.89 -1.21 3.45
CA ALA A 82 3.52 -1.85 2.28
C ALA A 82 2.53 -2.11 1.13
N PRO A 83 1.31 -2.67 1.36
CA PRO A 83 0.36 -2.91 0.28
C PRO A 83 -0.06 -1.63 -0.46
N LYS A 84 -0.17 -0.51 0.26
CA LYS A 84 -0.53 0.78 -0.34
C LYS A 84 0.58 1.39 -1.17
N ILE A 85 1.85 1.15 -0.80
CA ILE A 85 2.99 1.52 -1.64
C ILE A 85 2.97 0.71 -2.94
N VAL A 86 2.80 -0.62 -2.86
CA VAL A 86 2.73 -1.48 -4.06
C VAL A 86 1.54 -1.11 -4.94
N GLY A 87 0.37 -0.84 -4.34
CA GLY A 87 -0.82 -0.42 -5.07
C GLY A 87 -0.66 0.91 -5.80
N ALA A 88 0.05 1.87 -5.20
CA ALA A 88 0.38 3.13 -5.87
C ALA A 88 1.29 2.92 -7.10
N GLU A 89 2.31 2.06 -6.98
CA GLU A 89 3.23 1.81 -8.10
C GLU A 89 2.59 1.00 -9.24
N GLY A 90 1.57 0.19 -8.97
CA GLY A 90 0.90 -0.62 -10.00
C GLY A 90 -0.13 0.15 -10.84
N GLY A 91 -0.67 1.26 -10.34
CA GLY A 91 -1.68 2.06 -11.05
C GLY A 91 -1.11 3.23 -11.85
N ASP A 92 0.07 3.73 -11.46
CA ASP A 92 0.82 4.89 -11.99
C ASP A 92 0.06 6.20 -12.28
N LEU A 93 -1.25 6.29 -12.03
CA LEU A 93 -2.04 7.51 -12.13
C LEU A 93 -1.84 8.38 -10.88
N TYR A 94 -1.57 9.67 -11.08
CA TYR A 94 -1.27 10.62 -10.01
C TYR A 94 -2.30 10.58 -8.88
N THR A 95 -3.58 10.66 -9.22
CA THR A 95 -4.68 10.67 -8.24
C THR A 95 -4.68 9.38 -7.41
N LEU A 96 -4.57 8.20 -8.05
CA LEU A 96 -4.51 6.91 -7.34
C LEU A 96 -3.27 6.80 -6.43
N ARG A 97 -2.12 7.32 -6.88
CA ARG A 97 -0.89 7.34 -6.07
C ARG A 97 -1.07 8.25 -4.85
N MET A 98 -1.69 9.42 -5.02
CA MET A 98 -1.98 10.36 -3.94
C MET A 98 -2.97 9.80 -2.91
N GLU A 99 -4.02 9.11 -3.33
CA GLU A 99 -4.95 8.44 -2.42
C GLU A 99 -4.26 7.39 -1.54
N ASN A 100 -3.44 6.54 -2.16
CA ASN A 100 -2.63 5.57 -1.41
C ASN A 100 -1.66 6.27 -0.45
N ALA A 101 -1.03 7.38 -0.87
CA ALA A 101 -0.16 8.18 -0.01
C ALA A 101 -0.89 8.77 1.20
N VAL A 102 -2.14 9.21 1.04
CA VAL A 102 -2.98 9.67 2.17
C VAL A 102 -3.23 8.55 3.16
N ILE A 103 -3.59 7.35 2.70
CA ILE A 103 -3.82 6.18 3.56
C ILE A 103 -2.54 5.80 4.32
N ILE A 104 -1.40 5.75 3.63
CA ILE A 104 -0.08 5.48 4.26
C ILE A 104 0.21 6.50 5.36
N LYS A 105 0.04 7.79 5.08
CA LYS A 105 0.28 8.88 6.04
C LYS A 105 -0.63 8.76 7.26
N MET A 106 -1.90 8.42 7.06
CA MET A 106 -2.86 8.21 8.15
C MET A 106 -2.39 7.08 9.08
N HIS A 107 -2.09 5.90 8.54
CA HIS A 107 -1.66 4.76 9.35
C HIS A 107 -0.29 4.99 10.03
N ALA A 108 0.67 5.62 9.35
CA ALA A 108 1.97 5.94 9.96
C ALA A 108 1.83 6.93 11.13
N ARG A 109 0.93 7.92 11.02
CA ARG A 109 0.64 8.86 12.11
C ARG A 109 -0.09 8.19 13.28
N GLU A 110 -1.02 7.30 12.98
CA GLU A 110 -1.73 6.55 14.02
C GLU A 110 -0.76 5.64 14.78
N LEU A 111 0.09 4.90 14.06
CA LEU A 111 1.13 4.07 14.67
C LEU A 111 2.06 4.89 15.57
N LEU A 112 2.44 6.10 15.14
CA LEU A 112 3.22 7.03 15.96
C LEU A 112 2.47 7.46 17.23
N ALA A 113 1.18 7.79 17.12
CA ALA A 113 0.35 8.17 18.26
C ALA A 113 0.23 7.02 19.28
N GLN A 114 0.03 5.80 18.80
CA GLN A 114 -0.07 4.57 19.60
C GLN A 114 1.19 4.31 20.42
N THR A 115 2.38 4.68 19.93
CA THR A 115 3.61 4.58 20.75
C THR A 115 3.54 5.44 22.03
N SER A 116 2.85 6.58 21.97
CA SER A 116 2.68 7.47 23.13
C SER A 116 1.71 6.85 24.15
N TYR A 117 0.63 6.24 23.64
CA TYR A 117 -0.34 5.52 24.47
C TYR A 117 0.32 4.31 25.16
N CYS A 118 1.02 3.46 24.41
CA CYS A 118 1.73 2.30 24.96
C CYS A 118 2.71 2.68 26.07
N LYS A 119 3.36 3.85 25.93
CA LYS A 119 4.26 4.38 26.95
C LYS A 119 3.52 4.82 28.21
N ALA A 120 2.37 5.49 28.06
CA ALA A 120 1.55 5.97 29.18
C ALA A 120 1.00 4.81 30.01
N GLU A 121 0.47 3.79 29.33
CA GLU A 121 -0.09 2.58 29.94
C GLU A 121 0.97 1.52 30.29
N LYS A 122 2.26 1.80 30.00
CA LYS A 122 3.39 0.91 30.26
C LYS A 122 3.25 -0.48 29.60
N LEU A 123 2.59 -0.56 28.44
CA LEU A 123 2.39 -1.78 27.67
C LEU A 123 3.70 -2.35 27.10
N ALA A 124 4.70 -1.50 26.87
CA ALA A 124 5.98 -1.89 26.29
C ALA A 124 7.14 -1.14 26.93
N ASN A 125 8.36 -1.68 26.76
CA ASN A 125 9.58 -0.99 27.17
C ASN A 125 9.73 0.34 26.40
N PRO A 126 9.88 1.48 27.09
CA PRO A 126 10.06 2.79 26.44
C PRO A 126 11.21 2.86 25.43
N ALA A 127 12.27 2.05 25.59
CA ALA A 127 13.37 2.00 24.64
C ALA A 127 12.92 1.46 23.27
N TYR A 128 12.08 0.42 23.25
CA TYR A 128 11.56 -0.14 22.01
C TYR A 128 10.57 0.81 21.33
N LEU A 129 9.74 1.50 22.12
CA LEU A 129 8.84 2.52 21.61
C LEU A 129 9.62 3.70 21.00
N ASN A 130 10.72 4.13 21.62
CA ASN A 130 11.57 5.18 21.05
C ASN A 130 12.22 4.73 19.74
N LEU A 131 12.71 3.49 19.65
CA LEU A 131 13.24 2.93 18.41
C LEU A 131 12.18 2.97 17.30
N LEU A 132 10.96 2.51 17.57
CA LEU A 132 9.87 2.57 16.58
C LEU A 132 9.58 4.01 16.13
N ARG A 133 9.64 5.00 17.03
CA ARG A 133 9.44 6.41 16.67
C ARG A 133 10.54 6.94 15.74
N GLU A 134 11.79 6.58 16.00
CA GLU A 134 12.92 6.94 15.14
C GLU A 134 12.79 6.32 13.74
N GLU A 135 12.37 5.06 13.68
CA GLU A 135 12.15 4.34 12.43
C GLU A 135 10.98 4.92 11.63
N ILE A 136 9.90 5.35 12.31
CA ILE A 136 8.78 6.07 11.68
C ILE A 136 9.23 7.43 11.13
N GLU A 137 10.12 8.15 11.81
CA GLU A 137 10.64 9.41 11.30
C GLU A 137 11.51 9.20 10.05
N GLN A 138 12.36 8.17 10.03
CA GLN A 138 13.09 7.79 8.82
C GLN A 138 12.15 7.41 7.68
N PHE A 139 11.09 6.65 7.97
CA PHE A 139 10.04 6.34 7.00
C PHE A 139 9.37 7.61 6.46
N ARG A 140 9.07 8.60 7.32
CA ARG A 140 8.48 9.88 6.92
C ARG A 140 9.36 10.63 5.91
N VAL A 141 10.68 10.62 6.07
CA VAL A 141 11.61 11.23 5.12
C VAL A 141 11.52 10.53 3.76
N LEU A 142 11.61 9.20 3.74
CA LEU A 142 11.46 8.41 2.50
C LEU A 142 10.09 8.58 1.84
N PHE A 143 9.03 8.73 2.64
CA PHE A 143 7.68 9.00 2.17
C PHE A 143 7.58 10.33 1.44
N VAL A 144 8.21 11.39 1.95
CA VAL A 144 8.21 12.69 1.29
C VAL A 144 8.94 12.62 -0.05
N ASP A 145 10.11 11.98 -0.09
CA ASP A 145 10.88 11.81 -1.32
C ASP A 145 10.09 10.99 -2.36
N TRP A 146 9.40 9.95 -1.91
CA TRP A 146 8.55 9.12 -2.76
C TRP A 146 7.35 9.89 -3.35
N VAL A 147 6.59 10.64 -2.53
CA VAL A 147 5.47 11.45 -3.03
C VAL A 147 5.95 12.55 -3.99
N ASN A 148 7.10 13.15 -3.74
CA ASN A 148 7.68 14.16 -4.64
C ASN A 148 8.10 13.60 -6.01
N SER A 149 8.16 12.27 -6.16
CA SER A 149 8.47 11.62 -7.44
C SER A 149 7.26 11.39 -8.34
N PHE A 150 6.03 11.66 -7.86
CA PHE A 150 4.83 11.41 -8.64
C PHE A 150 4.69 12.41 -9.79
N ASP A 151 4.44 11.89 -11.00
CA ASP A 151 4.13 12.71 -12.17
C ASP A 151 2.69 13.19 -12.08
N LYS A 152 2.48 14.52 -12.08
CA LYS A 152 1.16 15.16 -12.01
C LYS A 152 0.46 15.21 -13.35
N ASP A 153 1.22 15.10 -14.43
CA ASP A 153 0.69 15.18 -15.80
C ASP A 153 0.17 13.81 -16.26
N ASN A 154 0.56 12.73 -15.57
CA ASN A 154 0.04 11.37 -15.78
C ASN A 154 -1.16 11.09 -14.86
N ASP A 155 -2.35 11.53 -15.28
CA ASP A 155 -3.57 11.29 -14.52
C ASP A 155 -4.81 11.10 -15.39
N ALA A 156 -5.85 10.52 -14.79
CA ALA A 156 -7.16 10.35 -15.43
C ALA A 156 -8.25 10.98 -14.54
N PRO A 157 -9.25 11.67 -15.12
CA PRO A 157 -10.35 12.23 -14.34
C PRO A 157 -11.13 11.13 -13.58
N ASP A 158 -11.27 11.31 -12.27
CA ASP A 158 -12.04 10.45 -11.36
C ASP A 158 -13.41 11.02 -10.96
N ASP A 159 -13.66 12.31 -11.25
CA ASP A 159 -14.84 13.09 -10.85
C ASP A 159 -15.03 13.35 -9.34
N TRP A 160 -14.09 12.96 -8.47
CA TRP A 160 -14.13 13.22 -7.01
C TRP A 160 -13.43 14.54 -6.63
N GLY A 161 -12.49 15.01 -7.45
CA GLY A 161 -11.95 16.37 -7.34
C GLY A 161 -10.91 16.58 -6.23
N LEU A 162 -10.22 15.54 -5.76
CA LEU A 162 -9.36 15.63 -4.57
C LEU A 162 -7.95 16.17 -4.83
N PHE A 163 -7.37 15.94 -6.02
CA PHE A 163 -5.94 16.17 -6.27
C PHE A 163 -5.58 16.95 -7.55
N TYR A 164 -6.57 17.49 -8.28
CA TYR A 164 -6.38 18.31 -9.49
C TYR A 164 -6.09 19.79 -9.19
#